data_AF-A0A368ML91-F1
#
_entry.id   AF-A0A368ML91-F1
#
_cell.length_a   1.000
_cell.length_b   1.000
_cell.length_c   1.000
_cell.angle_alpha   90.00
_cell.angle_beta   90.00
_cell.angle_gamma   90.00
#
_symmetry.space_group_name_H-M   'P 1'
#
loop_
_entity.id
_entity.type
_entity.pdbx_description
1 polymer ?
#
loop_
_entity_poly.entity_id
_entity_poly.type
_entity_poly.pdbx_seq_one_letter_code
_entity_poly.pdbx_strand_id
1 'polypeptide(L)'
;MDSEAPVFDSEAYDLTVQCNSSINTDQLNDWLSTNGSASAIDNCGQITWTNNFNGLTYTCGNSGYADVTFTASDQCGNSINTTARFTIEDTVGPTINGFPSTPNFNPDCINIPILRFTSFSEISGDGDNSTYLEGEIFKFPQVSEEIDAILTIEEIVNASIPVLDDNSIGPNSFKPQTAFSLSNVGDRAYVQYKIDFVETNTNTPVIIPEFYSNFNDIDGLPNYTEVNWAPLDSDYTFNNPTSLSFTDEDPWVVATGGIVDIPNSPSTNALANFSSRNLNTSSISFRVGVVALTSNPSGNPRWHSIDFACVSNYENSTTITDEITIECSDLEDAETLTSTDDCSNSSVEFTETRIDGSCDYQYTLKREWTATDECGNETKRILNLNVIDTTAPTFTVPADITVECDVDVNNLSITGDV
;
A
#
# COMPACT_ATOMS: atom_id res chain seq x y z
N MET A 1 -49.26 20.61 32.74
CA MET A 1 -47.84 20.99 32.75
C MET A 1 -47.11 19.68 32.79
N ASP A 2 -46.25 19.47 31.80
CA ASP A 2 -45.38 18.29 31.78
C ASP A 2 -44.30 18.47 32.84
N SER A 3 -43.99 17.38 33.54
CA SER A 3 -42.94 17.31 34.56
C SER A 3 -42.03 16.11 34.37
N GLU A 4 -42.26 15.32 33.32
CA GLU A 4 -41.42 14.18 32.97
C GLU A 4 -40.34 14.65 31.98
N ALA A 5 -39.12 14.14 32.14
CA ALA A 5 -38.08 14.39 31.17
C ALA A 5 -38.27 13.49 29.94
N PRO A 6 -37.69 13.88 28.78
CA PRO A 6 -37.55 12.96 27.66
C PRO A 6 -36.85 11.66 28.11
N VAL A 7 -37.00 10.60 27.33
CA VAL A 7 -36.31 9.32 27.54
C VAL A 7 -35.49 9.00 26.29
N PHE A 8 -34.25 8.53 26.45
CA PHE A 8 -33.47 8.05 25.30
C PHE A 8 -34.12 6.82 24.70
N ASP A 9 -34.25 6.84 23.38
CA ASP A 9 -34.51 5.65 22.57
C ASP A 9 -33.17 5.03 22.12
N SER A 10 -32.17 5.87 21.83
CA SER A 10 -30.76 5.48 21.74
C SER A 10 -29.83 6.52 22.38
N GLU A 11 -28.77 6.04 23.03
CA GLU A 11 -27.69 6.89 23.55
C GLU A 11 -26.68 7.25 22.43
N ALA A 12 -25.80 8.22 22.71
CA ALA A 12 -24.77 8.63 21.76
C ALA A 12 -23.65 7.58 21.66
N TYR A 13 -23.03 7.46 20.49
CA TYR A 13 -21.93 6.52 20.23
C TYR A 13 -20.61 7.25 20.00
N ASP A 14 -19.54 6.64 20.51
CA ASP A 14 -18.17 7.07 20.20
C ASP A 14 -17.88 6.87 18.71
N LEU A 15 -17.09 7.78 18.14
CA LEU A 15 -16.65 7.71 16.76
C LEU A 15 -15.14 7.97 16.70
N THR A 16 -14.40 7.03 16.11
CA THR A 16 -12.98 7.20 15.79
C THR A 16 -12.83 7.28 14.28
N VAL A 17 -12.04 8.24 13.81
CA VAL A 17 -11.71 8.43 12.39
C VAL A 17 -10.21 8.58 12.23
N GLN A 18 -9.66 8.00 11.16
CA GLN A 18 -8.26 8.24 10.77
C GLN A 18 -8.13 9.67 10.23
N CYS A 19 -7.06 10.34 10.65
CA CYS A 19 -6.72 11.69 10.24
C CYS A 19 -6.61 11.80 8.71
N ASN A 20 -7.15 12.87 8.15
CA ASN A 20 -7.08 13.15 6.72
C ASN A 20 -6.70 14.61 6.44
N SER A 21 -6.42 14.92 5.18
CA SER A 21 -6.05 16.28 4.74
C SER A 21 -7.09 17.39 5.01
N SER A 22 -8.34 17.04 5.40
CA SER A 22 -9.38 17.98 5.83
C SER A 22 -9.61 18.02 7.35
N ILE A 23 -8.73 17.38 8.12
CA ILE A 23 -8.79 17.25 9.60
C ILE A 23 -10.16 16.70 10.05
N ASN A 24 -10.75 15.83 9.23
CA ASN A 24 -12.05 15.19 9.43
C ASN A 24 -13.18 16.15 9.84
N THR A 25 -13.13 17.39 9.35
CA THR A 25 -14.10 18.45 9.75
C THR A 25 -15.54 18.07 9.40
N ASP A 26 -15.74 17.43 8.26
CA ASP A 26 -17.07 17.00 7.80
C ASP A 26 -17.62 15.88 8.70
N GLN A 27 -16.80 14.88 9.03
CA GLN A 27 -17.16 13.78 9.92
C GLN A 27 -17.55 14.28 11.32
N LEU A 28 -16.79 15.23 11.87
CA LEU A 28 -17.09 15.85 13.15
C LEU A 28 -18.43 16.61 13.10
N ASN A 29 -18.66 17.39 12.06
CA ASN A 29 -19.91 18.15 11.89
C ASN A 29 -21.11 17.22 11.72
N ASP A 30 -20.98 16.15 10.94
CA ASP A 30 -22.03 15.15 10.75
C ASP A 30 -22.35 14.43 12.07
N TRP A 31 -21.34 13.99 12.81
CA TRP A 31 -21.51 13.36 14.13
C TRP A 31 -22.17 14.30 15.15
N LEU A 32 -21.77 15.58 15.20
CA LEU A 32 -22.41 16.58 16.06
C LEU A 32 -23.87 16.86 15.65
N SER A 33 -24.16 16.96 14.35
CA SER A 33 -25.50 17.25 13.83
C SER A 33 -26.50 16.12 14.07
N THR A 34 -26.01 14.89 14.20
CA THR A 34 -26.79 13.69 14.49
C THR A 34 -26.85 13.35 15.98
N ASN A 35 -26.32 14.24 16.84
CA ASN A 35 -26.23 14.04 18.29
C ASN A 35 -25.46 12.77 18.68
N GLY A 36 -24.39 12.43 17.95
CA GLY A 36 -23.68 11.16 18.11
C GLY A 36 -24.57 9.95 17.82
N SER A 37 -25.52 10.10 16.90
CA SER A 37 -26.59 9.13 16.61
C SER A 37 -27.56 8.84 17.77
N ALA A 38 -27.58 9.69 18.80
CA ALA A 38 -28.56 9.60 19.88
C ALA A 38 -29.96 10.01 19.43
N SER A 39 -30.98 9.35 19.96
CA SER A 39 -32.38 9.67 19.76
C SER A 39 -33.12 9.66 21.10
N ALA A 40 -34.13 10.52 21.21
CA ALA A 40 -34.96 10.60 22.41
C ALA A 40 -36.42 10.75 22.00
N ILE A 41 -37.30 10.26 22.88
CA ILE A 41 -38.74 10.37 22.76
C ILE A 41 -39.30 11.10 23.97
N ASP A 42 -40.35 11.88 23.73
CA ASP A 42 -41.06 12.61 24.76
C ASP A 42 -42.57 12.47 24.49
N ASN A 43 -43.33 12.11 25.52
CA ASN A 43 -44.76 11.84 25.38
C ASN A 43 -45.58 13.11 25.17
N CYS A 44 -45.04 14.29 25.49
CA CYS A 44 -45.77 15.54 25.64
C CYS A 44 -44.94 16.77 25.23
N GLY A 45 -44.17 16.70 24.15
CA GLY A 45 -43.44 17.88 23.68
C GLY A 45 -42.58 17.64 22.45
N GLN A 46 -42.12 18.74 21.85
CA GLN A 46 -41.03 18.68 20.90
C GLN A 46 -39.70 18.72 21.66
N ILE A 47 -38.79 17.82 21.31
CA ILE A 47 -37.44 17.77 21.87
C ILE A 47 -36.52 18.75 21.15
N THR A 48 -35.73 19.48 21.92
CA THR A 48 -34.63 20.32 21.43
C THR A 48 -33.31 19.75 21.91
N TRP A 49 -32.32 19.68 21.02
CA TRP A 49 -30.99 19.20 21.33
C TRP A 49 -29.98 20.35 21.43
N THR A 50 -29.05 20.20 22.36
CA THR A 50 -27.84 21.03 22.48
C THR A 50 -26.65 20.13 22.77
N ASN A 51 -25.45 20.64 22.52
CA ASN A 51 -24.21 19.96 22.93
C ASN A 51 -23.23 20.98 23.51
N ASN A 52 -22.24 20.49 24.24
CA ASN A 52 -21.20 21.31 24.87
C ASN A 52 -19.88 21.35 24.08
N PHE A 53 -19.87 20.96 22.81
CA PHE A 53 -18.64 20.93 22.01
C PHE A 53 -17.99 22.31 21.95
N ASN A 54 -16.69 22.36 22.23
CA ASN A 54 -15.93 23.62 22.30
C ASN A 54 -14.54 23.49 21.64
N GLY A 55 -14.36 22.49 20.77
CA GLY A 55 -13.09 22.20 20.10
C GLY A 55 -12.47 20.86 20.51
N LEU A 56 -11.47 20.44 19.73
CA LEU A 56 -10.68 19.23 19.97
C LEU A 56 -9.55 19.49 20.97
N THR A 57 -9.22 18.46 21.74
CA THR A 57 -7.97 18.36 22.48
C THR A 57 -6.96 17.62 21.60
N TYR A 58 -5.99 18.35 21.06
CA TYR A 58 -4.95 17.77 20.18
C TYR A 58 -3.93 16.95 20.97
N THR A 59 -3.55 15.80 20.43
CA THR A 59 -2.59 14.86 21.02
C THR A 59 -1.25 14.86 20.29
N CYS A 60 -1.27 14.83 18.96
CA CYS A 60 -0.09 14.95 18.09
C CYS A 60 -0.56 15.41 16.71
N GLY A 61 0.17 16.31 16.04
CA GLY A 61 -0.30 16.90 14.79
C GLY A 61 -1.74 17.42 14.88
N ASN A 62 -2.56 17.05 13.89
CA ASN A 62 -4.01 17.32 13.89
C ASN A 62 -4.86 16.20 14.53
N SER A 63 -4.25 15.14 15.07
CA SER A 63 -4.96 14.10 15.83
C SER A 63 -5.37 14.62 17.21
N GLY A 64 -6.43 14.04 17.77
CA GLY A 64 -6.97 14.48 19.05
C GLY A 64 -8.35 13.93 19.33
N TYR A 65 -9.02 14.45 20.36
CA TYR A 65 -10.37 14.01 20.70
C TYR A 65 -11.22 15.11 21.34
N ALA A 66 -12.53 14.90 21.35
CA ALA A 66 -13.48 15.70 22.12
C ALA A 66 -14.51 14.79 22.80
N ASP A 67 -14.65 14.95 24.12
CA ASP A 67 -15.75 14.37 24.88
C ASP A 67 -16.95 15.34 24.81
N VAL A 68 -18.03 14.93 24.16
CA VAL A 68 -19.21 15.77 23.92
C VAL A 68 -20.41 15.22 24.66
N THR A 69 -21.03 16.06 25.48
CA THR A 69 -22.28 15.80 26.17
C THR A 69 -23.43 16.41 25.37
N PHE A 70 -24.30 15.54 24.85
CA PHE A 70 -25.54 15.92 24.19
C PHE A 70 -26.67 16.00 25.20
N THR A 71 -27.46 17.07 25.16
CA THR A 71 -28.58 17.32 26.08
C THR A 71 -29.87 17.45 25.28
N ALA A 72 -30.81 16.53 25.51
CA ALA A 72 -32.17 16.60 25.00
C ALA A 72 -33.08 17.26 26.04
N SER A 73 -33.78 18.32 25.65
CA SER A 73 -34.70 19.06 26.53
C SER A 73 -36.10 19.15 25.93
N ASP A 74 -37.12 19.04 26.78
CA ASP A 74 -38.51 19.33 26.40
C ASP A 74 -38.83 20.83 26.46
N GLN A 75 -40.09 21.21 26.17
CA GLN A 75 -40.54 22.60 26.23
C GLN A 75 -40.75 23.14 27.67
N CYS A 76 -40.76 22.26 28.67
CA CYS A 76 -40.93 22.60 30.08
C CYS A 76 -39.58 22.78 30.80
N GLY A 77 -38.46 22.48 30.13
CA GLY A 77 -37.10 22.57 30.66
C GLY A 77 -36.61 21.30 31.34
N ASN A 78 -37.33 20.18 31.23
CA ASN A 78 -36.84 18.88 31.70
C ASN A 78 -35.85 18.35 30.67
N SER A 79 -34.74 17.75 31.15
CA SER A 79 -33.64 17.35 30.27
C SER A 79 -32.98 16.04 30.70
N ILE A 80 -32.48 15.31 29.71
CA ILE A 80 -31.57 14.17 29.86
C ILE A 80 -30.27 14.44 29.10
N ASN A 81 -29.18 13.78 29.50
CA ASN A 81 -27.89 13.91 28.84
C ASN A 81 -27.24 12.55 28.58
N THR A 82 -26.49 12.47 27.49
CA THR A 82 -25.62 11.35 27.12
C THR A 82 -24.28 11.92 26.67
N THR A 83 -23.19 11.17 26.85
CA THR A 83 -21.84 11.63 26.48
C THR A 83 -21.21 10.59 25.57
N ALA A 84 -20.54 11.06 24.53
CA ALA A 84 -19.76 10.23 23.63
C ALA A 84 -18.47 10.98 23.21
N ARG A 85 -17.50 10.24 22.72
CA ARG A 85 -16.19 10.73 22.28
C ARG A 85 -16.07 10.71 20.78
N PHE A 86 -15.61 11.82 20.21
CA PHE A 86 -15.07 11.86 18.86
C PHE A 86 -13.54 11.82 18.93
N THR A 87 -12.91 10.89 18.23
CA THR A 87 -11.45 10.70 18.19
C THR A 87 -10.97 10.83 16.74
N ILE A 88 -9.97 11.68 16.51
CA ILE A 88 -9.13 11.67 15.33
C ILE A 88 -7.84 10.99 15.73
N GLU A 89 -7.53 9.86 15.14
CA GLU A 89 -6.27 9.16 15.36
C GLU A 89 -5.38 9.25 14.13
N ASP A 90 -4.08 9.16 14.37
CA ASP A 90 -3.10 9.10 13.30
C ASP A 90 -2.22 7.87 13.47
N THR A 91 -2.49 6.87 12.65
CA THR A 91 -1.80 5.57 12.67
C THR A 91 -0.98 5.32 11.39
N VAL A 92 -0.93 6.28 10.47
CA VAL A 92 -0.35 6.10 9.13
C VAL A 92 0.94 6.90 9.04
N GLY A 93 2.02 6.26 8.62
CA GLY A 93 3.30 6.93 8.42
C GLY A 93 3.29 7.94 7.27
N PRO A 94 4.24 8.91 7.25
CA PRO A 94 4.37 9.83 6.12
C PRO A 94 4.65 9.12 4.79
N THR A 95 4.21 9.71 3.68
CA THR A 95 4.66 9.30 2.35
C THR A 95 6.02 9.95 2.01
N ILE A 96 7.00 9.14 1.59
CA ILE A 96 8.29 9.62 1.09
C ILE A 96 8.16 10.05 -0.37
N ASN A 97 8.58 11.28 -0.66
CA ASN A 97 8.53 11.88 -1.99
C ASN A 97 9.94 12.00 -2.60
N GLY A 98 10.03 11.73 -3.90
CA GLY A 98 11.26 11.85 -4.67
C GLY A 98 12.16 10.62 -4.63
N PHE A 99 11.65 9.47 -4.15
CA PHE A 99 12.43 8.24 -4.19
C PHE A 99 12.86 7.90 -5.63
N PRO A 100 14.10 7.44 -5.87
CA PRO A 100 14.62 7.22 -7.21
C PRO A 100 13.74 6.29 -8.06
N SER A 101 13.61 6.63 -9.34
CA SER A 101 12.85 5.85 -10.33
C SER A 101 13.60 5.75 -11.66
N THR A 102 13.40 4.65 -12.36
CA THR A 102 13.99 4.36 -13.67
C THR A 102 12.93 4.50 -14.77
N PRO A 103 13.01 5.54 -15.62
CA PRO A 103 12.06 5.75 -16.70
C PRO A 103 12.33 4.79 -17.87
N ASN A 104 11.26 4.39 -18.55
CA ASN A 104 11.26 3.43 -19.67
C ASN A 104 11.89 2.07 -19.34
N PHE A 105 11.84 1.67 -18.07
CA PHE A 105 12.26 0.34 -17.64
C PHE A 105 11.05 -0.57 -17.53
N ASN A 106 11.01 -1.64 -18.33
CA ASN A 106 9.96 -2.65 -18.27
C ASN A 106 10.50 -3.88 -17.53
N PRO A 107 9.64 -4.65 -16.84
CA PRO A 107 10.02 -5.94 -16.28
C PRO A 107 10.64 -6.88 -17.32
N ASP A 108 11.70 -7.59 -16.95
CA ASP A 108 12.23 -8.68 -17.74
C ASP A 108 11.43 -9.96 -17.46
N CYS A 109 10.61 -10.36 -18.44
CA CYS A 109 9.73 -11.51 -18.31
C CYS A 109 10.36 -12.85 -18.73
N ILE A 110 11.68 -12.91 -18.91
CA ILE A 110 12.38 -14.13 -19.27
C ILE A 110 12.41 -15.11 -18.08
N ASN A 111 11.97 -16.35 -18.32
CA ASN A 111 11.97 -17.44 -17.33
C ASN A 111 11.18 -17.17 -16.04
N ILE A 112 10.26 -16.21 -16.07
CA ILE A 112 9.39 -15.93 -14.93
C ILE A 112 8.20 -16.90 -14.94
N PRO A 113 7.91 -17.61 -13.83
CA PRO A 113 6.77 -18.51 -13.74
C PRO A 113 5.44 -17.74 -13.85
N ILE A 114 4.41 -18.42 -14.37
CA ILE A 114 3.02 -17.96 -14.32
C ILE A 114 2.31 -18.78 -13.25
N LEU A 115 1.78 -18.12 -12.23
CA LEU A 115 1.02 -18.76 -11.17
C LEU A 115 -0.48 -18.72 -11.52
N ARG A 116 -1.12 -19.89 -11.48
CA ARG A 116 -2.48 -20.09 -11.99
C ARG A 116 -3.48 -20.40 -10.90
N PHE A 117 -4.27 -19.40 -10.55
CA PHE A 117 -5.43 -19.52 -9.67
C PHE A 117 -6.61 -19.94 -10.56
N THR A 118 -6.80 -21.27 -10.69
CA THR A 118 -7.81 -21.86 -11.61
C THR A 118 -9.00 -22.47 -10.89
N SER A 119 -8.79 -22.86 -9.64
CA SER A 119 -9.76 -23.49 -8.78
C SER A 119 -9.24 -23.46 -7.35
N PHE A 120 -10.15 -23.53 -6.39
CA PHE A 120 -9.80 -23.65 -4.99
C PHE A 120 -10.67 -24.69 -4.28
N SER A 121 -10.19 -25.14 -3.13
CA SER A 121 -10.95 -25.90 -2.15
C SER A 121 -10.64 -25.38 -0.75
N GLU A 122 -11.65 -25.19 0.07
CA GLU A 122 -11.47 -24.90 1.48
C GLU A 122 -10.78 -26.08 2.19
N ILE A 123 -9.76 -25.78 2.99
CA ILE A 123 -9.02 -26.77 3.79
C ILE A 123 -9.14 -26.53 5.29
N SER A 124 -9.55 -25.33 5.71
CA SER A 124 -9.86 -24.99 7.10
C SER A 124 -10.83 -23.81 7.13
N GLY A 125 -11.93 -23.93 7.88
CA GLY A 125 -12.98 -22.93 7.97
C GLY A 125 -14.30 -23.55 8.43
N ASP A 126 -15.43 -22.97 8.02
CA ASP A 126 -16.76 -23.42 8.39
C ASP A 126 -17.39 -24.41 7.39
N GLY A 127 -16.75 -24.66 6.24
CA GLY A 127 -17.26 -25.52 5.18
C GLY A 127 -18.26 -24.85 4.22
N ASP A 128 -18.51 -23.55 4.35
CA ASP A 128 -19.49 -22.79 3.58
C ASP A 128 -18.84 -21.87 2.53
N ASN A 129 -18.72 -22.37 1.30
CA ASN A 129 -18.25 -21.58 0.16
C ASN A 129 -19.25 -20.49 -0.33
N SER A 130 -20.20 -20.09 0.49
CA SER A 130 -21.05 -18.90 0.28
C SER A 130 -20.79 -17.77 1.28
N THR A 131 -20.01 -18.04 2.34
CA THR A 131 -19.56 -17.04 3.31
C THR A 131 -18.06 -17.22 3.53
N TYR A 132 -17.27 -16.18 3.26
CA TYR A 132 -15.83 -16.22 3.45
C TYR A 132 -15.43 -15.33 4.63
N LEU A 133 -14.80 -15.93 5.63
CA LEU A 133 -14.54 -15.31 6.94
C LEU A 133 -13.05 -15.20 7.25
N GLU A 134 -12.72 -14.28 8.15
CA GLU A 134 -11.36 -14.13 8.68
C GLU A 134 -10.88 -15.44 9.34
N GLY A 135 -9.66 -15.86 9.00
CA GLY A 135 -9.02 -17.08 9.45
C GLY A 135 -9.27 -18.32 8.59
N GLU A 136 -10.12 -18.22 7.57
CA GLU A 136 -10.34 -19.34 6.64
C GLU A 136 -9.17 -19.54 5.69
N ILE A 137 -8.96 -20.79 5.31
CA ILE A 137 -7.81 -21.25 4.53
C ILE A 137 -8.29 -22.06 3.33
N PHE A 138 -7.82 -21.66 2.15
CA PHE A 138 -8.15 -22.24 0.86
C PHE A 138 -6.88 -22.74 0.17
N LYS A 139 -7.00 -23.87 -0.49
CA LYS A 139 -5.94 -24.44 -1.31
C LYS A 139 -6.25 -24.21 -2.78
N PHE A 140 -5.31 -23.62 -3.48
CA PHE A 140 -5.23 -23.55 -4.94
C PHE A 140 -4.21 -24.58 -5.42
N PRO A 141 -4.64 -25.74 -5.94
CA PRO A 141 -3.73 -26.78 -6.38
C PRO A 141 -3.03 -26.40 -7.69
N GLN A 142 -1.78 -26.80 -7.84
CA GLN A 142 -1.02 -26.70 -9.09
C GLN A 142 -0.99 -25.29 -9.70
N VAL A 143 -0.75 -24.27 -8.87
CA VAL A 143 -0.57 -22.90 -9.36
C VAL A 143 0.65 -22.81 -10.28
N SER A 144 1.66 -23.65 -10.06
CA SER A 144 2.76 -23.91 -10.99
C SER A 144 3.15 -25.39 -10.93
N GLU A 145 4.11 -25.81 -11.74
CA GLU A 145 4.67 -27.17 -11.68
C GLU A 145 5.20 -27.45 -10.26
N GLU A 146 4.67 -28.48 -9.62
CA GLU A 146 5.01 -28.93 -8.26
C GLU A 146 4.72 -27.92 -7.13
N ILE A 147 3.96 -26.85 -7.39
CA ILE A 147 3.63 -25.82 -6.40
C ILE A 147 2.11 -25.71 -6.24
N ASP A 148 1.64 -25.81 -5.00
CA ASP A 148 0.30 -25.38 -4.58
C ASP A 148 0.40 -24.02 -3.87
N ALA A 149 -0.69 -23.25 -3.90
CA ALA A 149 -0.83 -22.04 -3.09
C ALA A 149 -1.87 -22.25 -1.98
N ILE A 150 -1.53 -21.86 -0.77
CA ILE A 150 -2.41 -21.86 0.40
C ILE A 150 -2.76 -20.41 0.71
N LEU A 151 -4.00 -20.03 0.41
CA LEU A 151 -4.53 -18.71 0.68
C LEU A 151 -5.19 -18.69 2.06
N THR A 152 -4.82 -17.72 2.89
CA THR A 152 -5.46 -17.41 4.17
C THR A 152 -6.11 -16.03 4.09
N ILE A 153 -7.35 -15.91 4.55
CA ILE A 153 -7.99 -14.61 4.79
C ILE A 153 -7.50 -14.12 6.15
N GLU A 154 -6.54 -13.19 6.17
CA GLU A 154 -5.88 -12.80 7.42
C GLU A 154 -6.65 -11.73 8.19
N GLU A 155 -7.28 -10.79 7.49
CA GLU A 155 -7.97 -9.66 8.10
C GLU A 155 -9.11 -9.20 7.21
N ILE A 156 -10.27 -8.89 7.80
CA ILE A 156 -11.39 -8.22 7.12
C ILE A 156 -11.72 -6.93 7.86
N VAL A 157 -11.53 -5.79 7.20
CA VAL A 157 -11.83 -4.46 7.77
C VAL A 157 -12.99 -3.83 7.02
N ASN A 158 -14.11 -3.57 7.72
CA ASN A 158 -15.33 -2.94 7.19
C ASN A 158 -15.88 -3.54 5.88
N ALA A 159 -15.53 -4.80 5.61
CA ALA A 159 -15.81 -5.48 4.36
C ALA A 159 -16.51 -6.82 4.59
N SER A 160 -16.99 -7.40 3.50
CA SER A 160 -17.28 -8.83 3.38
C SER A 160 -16.87 -9.31 1.99
N ILE A 161 -16.76 -10.62 1.82
CA ILE A 161 -16.28 -11.23 0.59
C ILE A 161 -17.45 -12.02 -0.03
N PRO A 162 -18.18 -11.50 -1.03
CA PRO A 162 -19.23 -12.26 -1.68
C PRO A 162 -18.69 -13.36 -2.60
N VAL A 163 -17.52 -13.14 -3.18
CA VAL A 163 -16.84 -14.09 -4.07
C VAL A 163 -15.36 -14.09 -3.71
N LEU A 164 -14.83 -15.24 -3.32
CA LEU A 164 -13.40 -15.38 -3.03
C LEU A 164 -12.55 -15.27 -4.30
N ASP A 165 -12.98 -15.92 -5.39
CA ASP A 165 -12.26 -15.92 -6.65
C ASP A 165 -13.15 -16.27 -7.84
N ASP A 166 -13.27 -15.37 -8.82
CA ASP A 166 -13.92 -15.65 -10.11
C ASP A 166 -12.98 -16.36 -11.08
N ASN A 167 -13.00 -17.68 -11.00
CA ASN A 167 -12.27 -18.59 -11.88
C ASN A 167 -12.87 -18.78 -13.28
N SER A 168 -13.96 -18.08 -13.63
CA SER A 168 -14.66 -18.33 -14.89
C SER A 168 -13.89 -17.87 -16.13
N ILE A 169 -13.02 -16.85 -16.00
CA ILE A 169 -12.22 -16.26 -17.08
C ILE A 169 -10.86 -15.85 -16.51
N GLY A 170 -9.76 -16.15 -17.22
CA GLY A 170 -8.42 -15.67 -16.85
C GLY A 170 -7.79 -16.50 -15.73
N PRO A 171 -7.31 -17.72 -16.02
CA PRO A 171 -6.83 -18.68 -15.01
C PRO A 171 -5.53 -18.28 -14.28
N ASN A 172 -4.95 -17.13 -14.62
CA ASN A 172 -3.71 -16.62 -14.01
C ASN A 172 -4.00 -15.55 -12.95
N SER A 173 -5.27 -15.23 -12.74
CA SER A 173 -5.74 -14.10 -11.96
C SER A 173 -6.46 -14.59 -10.71
N PHE A 174 -6.16 -14.00 -9.57
CA PHE A 174 -7.02 -14.06 -8.40
C PHE A 174 -7.99 -12.87 -8.44
N LYS A 175 -9.29 -13.15 -8.41
CA LYS A 175 -10.37 -12.17 -8.63
C LYS A 175 -11.39 -12.15 -7.51
N PRO A 176 -11.03 -11.65 -6.33
CA PRO A 176 -11.97 -11.53 -5.23
C PRO A 176 -12.94 -10.39 -5.47
N GLN A 177 -14.09 -10.49 -4.83
CA GLN A 177 -15.08 -9.42 -4.74
C GLN A 177 -15.15 -8.91 -3.30
N THR A 178 -15.08 -7.59 -3.12
CA THR A 178 -15.18 -6.93 -1.82
C THR A 178 -16.48 -6.14 -1.74
N ALA A 179 -17.37 -6.53 -0.83
CA ALA A 179 -18.52 -5.74 -0.44
C ALA A 179 -18.20 -4.89 0.79
N PHE A 180 -18.83 -3.73 0.92
CA PHE A 180 -18.53 -2.78 1.99
C PHE A 180 -19.74 -1.93 2.35
N SER A 181 -19.71 -1.40 3.57
CA SER A 181 -20.64 -0.38 4.05
C SER A 181 -19.87 0.57 4.93
N LEU A 182 -19.39 1.66 4.34
CA LEU A 182 -18.59 2.66 5.04
C LEU A 182 -19.48 3.81 5.51
N SER A 183 -19.07 4.54 6.54
CA SER A 183 -19.87 5.61 7.13
C SER A 183 -19.31 6.98 6.83
N ASN A 184 -17.99 7.12 6.81
CA ASN A 184 -17.31 8.39 6.75
C ASN A 184 -16.38 8.50 5.54
N VAL A 185 -16.11 9.74 5.12
CA VAL A 185 -15.05 10.03 4.14
C VAL A 185 -13.71 9.54 4.69
N GLY A 186 -12.88 8.91 3.86
CA GLY A 186 -11.59 8.37 4.25
C GLY A 186 -11.64 7.00 4.92
N ASP A 187 -12.82 6.53 5.35
CA ASP A 187 -12.95 5.15 5.82
C ASP A 187 -12.50 4.19 4.72
N ARG A 188 -11.83 3.12 5.12
CA ARG A 188 -11.37 2.07 4.22
C ARG A 188 -12.12 0.78 4.53
N ALA A 189 -12.46 0.05 3.47
CA ALA A 189 -12.91 -1.33 3.55
C ALA A 189 -11.96 -2.17 2.72
N TYR A 190 -11.34 -3.19 3.31
CA TYR A 190 -10.39 -4.04 2.61
C TYR A 190 -10.36 -5.43 3.21
N VAL A 191 -9.78 -6.34 2.43
CA VAL A 191 -9.46 -7.70 2.85
C VAL A 191 -7.97 -7.92 2.66
N GLN A 192 -7.32 -8.41 3.70
CA GLN A 192 -5.94 -8.89 3.63
C GLN A 192 -5.92 -10.38 3.31
N TYR A 193 -5.22 -10.72 2.23
CA TYR A 193 -4.96 -12.10 1.87
C TYR A 193 -3.48 -12.39 2.06
N LYS A 194 -3.19 -13.59 2.54
CA LYS A 194 -1.84 -14.17 2.51
C LYS A 194 -1.84 -15.42 1.69
N ILE A 195 -0.82 -15.58 0.85
CA ILE A 195 -0.62 -16.76 0.02
C ILE A 195 0.73 -17.37 0.39
N ASP A 196 0.70 -18.59 0.93
CA ASP A 196 1.87 -19.42 1.14
C ASP A 196 2.06 -20.39 -0.03
N PHE A 197 3.26 -20.41 -0.62
CA PHE A 197 3.62 -21.36 -1.67
C PHE A 197 4.22 -22.62 -1.06
N VAL A 198 3.68 -23.79 -1.42
CA VAL A 198 4.08 -25.07 -0.83
C VAL A 198 4.27 -26.15 -1.91
N GLU A 199 5.09 -27.17 -1.62
CA GLU A 199 5.24 -28.31 -2.53
C GLU A 199 3.88 -29.01 -2.68
N THR A 200 3.55 -29.42 -3.91
CA THR A 200 2.24 -30.02 -4.22
C THR A 200 1.86 -31.16 -3.25
N ASN A 201 0.67 -31.03 -2.66
CA ASN A 201 0.10 -31.96 -1.66
C ASN A 201 0.88 -32.07 -0.34
N THR A 202 1.66 -31.05 0.01
CA THR A 202 2.36 -30.95 1.30
C THR A 202 2.09 -29.58 1.94
N ASN A 203 2.70 -29.34 3.11
CA ASN A 203 2.79 -28.02 3.74
C ASN A 203 4.24 -27.52 3.78
N THR A 204 5.15 -28.10 2.98
CA THR A 204 6.55 -27.70 2.92
C THR A 204 6.65 -26.40 2.11
N PRO A 205 7.14 -25.28 2.68
CA PRO A 205 7.26 -24.04 1.95
C PRO A 205 8.20 -24.15 0.74
N VAL A 206 7.82 -23.53 -0.37
CA VAL A 206 8.61 -23.40 -1.59
C VAL A 206 9.00 -21.94 -1.77
N ILE A 207 10.30 -21.66 -1.85
CA ILE A 207 10.79 -20.33 -2.20
C ILE A 207 10.73 -20.19 -3.71
N ILE A 208 9.92 -19.25 -4.19
CA ILE A 208 9.90 -18.85 -5.60
C ILE A 208 10.96 -17.75 -5.78
N PRO A 209 11.99 -17.97 -6.63
CA PRO A 209 13.07 -17.00 -6.79
C PRO A 209 12.59 -15.63 -7.29
N GLU A 210 11.60 -15.63 -8.19
CA GLU A 210 11.04 -14.41 -8.76
C GLU A 210 9.64 -14.67 -9.32
N PHE A 211 8.69 -13.76 -9.07
CA PHE A 211 7.42 -13.66 -9.79
C PHE A 211 6.84 -12.25 -9.66
N TYR A 212 5.79 -11.96 -10.41
CA TYR A 212 5.12 -10.66 -10.42
C TYR A 212 3.67 -10.77 -9.97
N SER A 213 3.17 -9.70 -9.37
CA SER A 213 1.77 -9.48 -9.02
C SER A 213 1.31 -8.22 -9.73
N ASN A 214 0.47 -8.35 -10.75
CA ASN A 214 -0.08 -7.20 -11.46
C ASN A 214 -1.48 -6.92 -10.93
N PHE A 215 -1.65 -5.75 -10.33
CA PHE A 215 -2.94 -5.25 -9.90
C PHE A 215 -3.52 -4.46 -11.08
N ASN A 216 -4.68 -4.90 -11.54
CA ASN A 216 -5.30 -4.39 -12.75
C ASN A 216 -6.63 -3.70 -12.46
N ASP A 217 -6.98 -2.75 -13.32
CA ASP A 217 -8.28 -2.05 -13.32
C ASP A 217 -8.57 -1.28 -12.03
N ILE A 218 -7.54 -0.65 -11.46
CA ILE A 218 -7.66 0.11 -10.22
C ILE A 218 -8.26 1.47 -10.54
N ASP A 219 -9.58 1.55 -10.39
CA ASP A 219 -10.37 2.72 -10.76
C ASP A 219 -11.35 3.13 -9.64
N GLY A 220 -12.30 4.01 -9.93
CA GLY A 220 -13.27 4.40 -8.92
C GLY A 220 -14.46 5.17 -9.43
N LEU A 221 -15.28 5.59 -8.48
CA LEU A 221 -16.48 6.38 -8.66
C LEU A 221 -16.38 7.67 -7.83
N PRO A 222 -17.28 8.65 -8.04
CA PRO A 222 -17.26 9.88 -7.27
C PRO A 222 -17.42 9.69 -5.75
N ASN A 223 -17.98 8.56 -5.29
CA ASN A 223 -18.27 8.28 -3.90
C ASN A 223 -17.24 7.38 -3.19
N TYR A 224 -16.50 6.56 -3.93
CA TYR A 224 -15.43 5.71 -3.43
C TYR A 224 -14.50 5.31 -4.57
N THR A 225 -13.25 4.97 -4.29
CA THR A 225 -12.29 4.44 -5.28
C THR A 225 -11.58 3.21 -4.74
N GLU A 226 -11.09 2.37 -5.64
CA GLU A 226 -10.28 1.21 -5.29
C GLU A 226 -8.93 1.62 -4.71
N VAL A 227 -8.46 0.78 -3.80
CA VAL A 227 -7.15 0.90 -3.20
C VAL A 227 -6.58 -0.49 -3.00
N ASN A 228 -5.34 -0.68 -3.44
CA ASN A 228 -4.64 -1.96 -3.39
C ASN A 228 -3.29 -1.77 -2.71
N TRP A 229 -2.94 -2.71 -1.83
CA TRP A 229 -1.68 -2.74 -1.10
C TRP A 229 -0.85 -3.90 -1.60
N ALA A 230 0.31 -3.62 -2.16
CA ALA A 230 1.33 -4.61 -2.47
C ALA A 230 2.49 -4.48 -1.48
N PRO A 231 3.25 -5.56 -1.21
CA PRO A 231 4.45 -5.46 -0.40
C PRO A 231 5.43 -4.42 -0.95
N LEU A 232 6.02 -3.62 -0.06
CA LEU A 232 7.06 -2.63 -0.40
C LEU A 232 8.46 -3.27 -0.54
N ASP A 233 8.53 -4.60 -0.53
CA ASP A 233 9.77 -5.37 -0.40
C ASP A 233 10.64 -5.40 -1.66
N SER A 234 10.15 -4.90 -2.81
CA SER A 234 10.93 -4.80 -4.05
C SER A 234 10.33 -3.81 -5.06
N ASP A 235 10.63 -3.99 -6.34
CA ASP A 235 10.28 -3.07 -7.42
C ASP A 235 8.77 -3.02 -7.71
N TYR A 236 8.27 -1.84 -8.07
CA TYR A 236 6.98 -1.73 -8.73
C TYR A 236 7.03 -0.86 -9.98
N THR A 237 6.25 -1.25 -10.99
CA THR A 237 6.23 -0.63 -12.32
C THR A 237 4.82 -0.20 -12.72
N PHE A 238 4.70 1.00 -13.29
CA PHE A 238 3.45 1.56 -13.78
C PHE A 238 3.69 2.38 -15.05
N ASN A 239 2.64 2.72 -15.80
CA ASN A 239 2.74 3.62 -16.96
C ASN A 239 2.92 5.08 -16.51
N ASN A 240 3.67 5.89 -17.25
CA ASN A 240 3.73 7.33 -17.02
C ASN A 240 3.29 8.11 -18.28
N PRO A 241 2.14 8.83 -18.24
CA PRO A 241 1.29 9.08 -17.07
C PRO A 241 0.46 7.86 -16.64
N THR A 242 0.04 7.87 -15.37
CA THR A 242 -0.91 6.92 -14.76
C THR A 242 -2.13 7.66 -14.19
N SER A 243 -3.25 6.96 -14.01
CA SER A 243 -4.40 7.45 -13.23
C SER A 243 -4.30 7.14 -11.74
N LEU A 244 -3.27 6.41 -11.32
CA LEU A 244 -3.06 5.98 -9.94
C LEU A 244 -2.27 7.02 -9.16
N SER A 245 -2.59 7.16 -7.88
CA SER A 245 -1.68 7.75 -6.91
C SER A 245 -1.04 6.65 -6.07
N PHE A 246 0.24 6.83 -5.74
CA PHE A 246 0.99 5.91 -4.90
C PHE A 246 1.36 6.58 -3.58
N THR A 247 1.12 5.88 -2.47
CA THR A 247 1.59 6.25 -1.14
C THR A 247 2.33 5.07 -0.52
N ASP A 248 3.21 5.36 0.44
CA ASP A 248 3.93 4.35 1.20
C ASP A 248 3.26 4.24 2.58
N GLU A 249 2.80 3.04 2.93
CA GLU A 249 2.19 2.71 4.23
C GLU A 249 2.88 1.46 4.76
N ASP A 250 4.07 1.58 5.36
CA ASP A 250 4.92 0.44 5.77
C ASP A 250 4.09 -0.71 6.39
N PRO A 251 4.16 -1.95 5.86
CA PRO A 251 5.08 -2.48 4.85
C PRO A 251 4.59 -2.43 3.39
N TRP A 252 3.68 -1.52 3.06
CA TRP A 252 2.96 -1.52 1.79
C TRP A 252 3.35 -0.37 0.87
N VAL A 253 3.37 -0.65 -0.43
CA VAL A 253 3.05 0.36 -1.45
C VAL A 253 1.55 0.32 -1.71
N VAL A 254 0.92 1.49 -1.70
CA VAL A 254 -0.53 1.64 -1.78
C VAL A 254 -0.90 2.38 -3.05
N ALA A 255 -1.53 1.67 -3.99
CA ALA A 255 -2.03 2.25 -5.22
C ALA A 255 -3.52 2.58 -5.05
N THR A 256 -3.87 3.87 -5.17
CA THR A 256 -5.25 4.35 -5.11
C THR A 256 -5.72 4.78 -6.49
N GLY A 257 -6.91 4.35 -6.87
CA GLY A 257 -7.54 4.68 -8.15
C GLY A 257 -8.00 6.14 -8.23
N GLY A 258 -8.39 6.54 -9.44
CA GLY A 258 -9.06 7.81 -9.67
C GLY A 258 -10.56 7.76 -9.38
N ILE A 259 -11.26 8.85 -9.67
CA ILE A 259 -12.73 8.98 -9.52
C ILE A 259 -13.53 8.63 -10.78
N VAL A 260 -12.88 7.99 -11.76
CA VAL A 260 -13.47 7.67 -13.06
C VAL A 260 -13.46 6.16 -13.26
N ASP A 261 -14.64 5.59 -13.50
CA ASP A 261 -14.84 4.18 -13.79
C ASP A 261 -14.34 3.88 -15.21
N ILE A 262 -13.61 2.78 -15.35
CA ILE A 262 -12.96 2.32 -16.59
C ILE A 262 -13.62 0.99 -16.98
N PRO A 263 -14.87 1.03 -17.49
CA PRO A 263 -15.65 -0.17 -17.66
C PRO A 263 -15.05 -1.13 -18.70
N ASN A 264 -15.04 -2.42 -18.36
CA ASN A 264 -14.59 -3.53 -19.22
C ASN A 264 -13.10 -3.49 -19.59
N SER A 265 -12.21 -3.11 -18.67
CA SER A 265 -10.76 -3.22 -18.91
C SER A 265 -10.12 -4.39 -18.16
N PRO A 266 -10.28 -5.64 -18.66
CA PRO A 266 -9.43 -6.72 -18.19
C PRO A 266 -8.02 -6.42 -18.71
N SER A 267 -7.12 -6.01 -17.81
CA SER A 267 -5.66 -5.84 -17.99
C SER A 267 -5.16 -4.99 -19.18
N THR A 268 -6.04 -4.35 -19.96
CA THR A 268 -5.67 -3.67 -21.22
C THR A 268 -5.53 -2.16 -21.10
N ASN A 269 -6.13 -1.52 -20.08
CA ASN A 269 -5.88 -0.12 -19.78
C ASN A 269 -4.71 0.00 -18.81
N ALA A 270 -3.50 0.04 -19.38
CA ALA A 270 -2.27 0.14 -18.61
C ALA A 270 -2.15 1.44 -17.78
N LEU A 271 -3.05 2.43 -17.95
CA LEU A 271 -3.04 3.65 -17.12
C LEU A 271 -3.48 3.39 -15.67
N ALA A 272 -4.28 2.35 -15.43
CA ALA A 272 -4.87 2.01 -14.13
C ALA A 272 -4.29 0.72 -13.53
N ASN A 273 -3.10 0.31 -13.99
CA ASN A 273 -2.45 -0.93 -13.56
C ASN A 273 -1.06 -0.62 -12.98
N PHE A 274 -0.62 -1.45 -12.05
CA PHE A 274 0.78 -1.52 -11.65
C PHE A 274 1.21 -2.96 -11.40
N SER A 275 2.50 -3.23 -11.56
CA SER A 275 3.10 -4.53 -11.31
C SER A 275 4.06 -4.43 -10.16
N SER A 276 3.89 -5.29 -9.15
CA SER A 276 4.89 -5.49 -8.10
C SER A 276 5.73 -6.72 -8.44
N ARG A 277 7.04 -6.59 -8.33
CA ARG A 277 7.98 -7.70 -8.34
C ARG A 277 7.97 -8.36 -6.96
N ASN A 278 8.34 -9.63 -6.90
CA ASN A 278 8.52 -10.38 -5.64
C ASN A 278 9.74 -11.29 -5.81
N LEU A 279 10.67 -11.27 -4.85
CA LEU A 279 11.93 -12.00 -4.93
C LEU A 279 12.13 -12.95 -3.76
N ASN A 280 12.65 -14.14 -4.07
CA ASN A 280 13.07 -15.16 -3.09
C ASN A 280 12.06 -15.38 -1.96
N THR A 281 10.76 -15.42 -2.30
CA THR A 281 9.71 -15.50 -1.29
C THR A 281 8.95 -16.81 -1.35
N SER A 282 8.56 -17.32 -0.17
CA SER A 282 7.64 -18.45 -0.02
C SER A 282 6.24 -18.01 0.40
N SER A 283 6.03 -16.72 0.64
CA SER A 283 4.75 -16.19 1.09
C SER A 283 4.59 -14.73 0.66
N ILE A 284 3.40 -14.33 0.27
CA ILE A 284 3.07 -12.92 0.05
C ILE A 284 1.81 -12.55 0.79
N SER A 285 1.75 -11.30 1.20
CA SER A 285 0.51 -10.69 1.68
C SER A 285 0.16 -9.53 0.76
N PHE A 286 -1.13 -9.26 0.58
CA PHE A 286 -1.60 -8.09 -0.14
C PHE A 286 -3.00 -7.74 0.37
N ARG A 287 -3.42 -6.50 0.13
CA ARG A 287 -4.78 -6.06 0.42
C ARG A 287 -5.44 -5.53 -0.84
N VAL A 288 -6.73 -5.77 -0.94
CA VAL A 288 -7.58 -5.15 -1.96
C VAL A 288 -8.83 -4.61 -1.29
N GLY A 289 -9.29 -3.46 -1.75
CA GLY A 289 -10.42 -2.79 -1.12
C GLY A 289 -10.80 -1.48 -1.77
N VAL A 290 -11.48 -0.65 -0.98
CA VAL A 290 -11.95 0.68 -1.37
C VAL A 290 -11.71 1.69 -0.25
N VAL A 291 -11.61 2.96 -0.65
CA VAL A 291 -11.64 4.12 0.24
C VAL A 291 -12.84 5.01 -0.08
N ALA A 292 -13.54 5.44 0.96
CA ALA A 292 -14.67 6.35 0.87
C ALA A 292 -14.24 7.78 0.49
N LEU A 293 -14.88 8.36 -0.53
CA LEU A 293 -14.70 9.76 -0.92
C LEU A 293 -15.87 10.66 -0.50
N THR A 294 -16.95 10.05 -0.02
CA THR A 294 -18.16 10.71 0.51
C THR A 294 -18.63 9.99 1.78
N SER A 295 -19.51 10.58 2.58
CA SER A 295 -20.12 9.89 3.72
C SER A 295 -21.17 8.88 3.26
N ASN A 296 -21.28 7.79 4.03
CA ASN A 296 -22.14 6.64 3.78
C ASN A 296 -22.06 6.07 2.34
N PRO A 297 -20.87 5.85 1.76
CA PRO A 297 -20.80 5.28 0.43
C PRO A 297 -21.23 3.82 0.50
N SER A 298 -22.38 3.55 -0.10
CA SER A 298 -22.86 2.20 -0.39
C SER A 298 -22.77 1.96 -1.90
N GLY A 299 -22.14 0.87 -2.31
CA GLY A 299 -21.96 0.50 -3.72
C GLY A 299 -22.31 -0.96 -3.98
N ASN A 300 -22.31 -1.33 -5.27
CA ASN A 300 -22.17 -2.74 -5.61
C ASN A 300 -20.79 -3.22 -5.15
N PRO A 301 -20.65 -4.50 -4.75
CA PRO A 301 -19.35 -5.05 -4.40
C PRO A 301 -18.36 -4.86 -5.56
N ARG A 302 -17.12 -4.52 -5.22
CA ARG A 302 -16.06 -4.23 -6.19
C ARG A 302 -15.25 -5.47 -6.51
N TRP A 303 -14.95 -5.64 -7.79
CA TRP A 303 -14.11 -6.73 -8.26
C TRP A 303 -12.68 -6.24 -8.28
N HIS A 304 -11.77 -7.07 -7.78
CA HIS A 304 -10.35 -6.83 -7.89
C HIS A 304 -9.74 -7.87 -8.82
N SER A 305 -8.59 -7.56 -9.42
CA SER A 305 -7.89 -8.51 -10.30
C SER A 305 -6.39 -8.44 -10.07
N ILE A 306 -5.83 -9.53 -9.55
CA ILE A 306 -4.40 -9.69 -9.34
C ILE A 306 -3.90 -10.81 -10.25
N ASP A 307 -3.13 -10.46 -11.27
CA ASP A 307 -2.55 -11.42 -12.22
C ASP A 307 -1.14 -11.80 -11.79
N PHE A 308 -0.88 -13.08 -11.57
CA PHE A 308 0.43 -13.59 -11.17
C PHE A 308 1.26 -14.07 -12.36
N ALA A 309 1.50 -13.15 -13.30
CA ALA A 309 2.29 -13.38 -14.50
C ALA A 309 3.19 -12.16 -14.76
N CYS A 310 4.33 -12.31 -15.41
CA CYS A 310 5.09 -11.11 -15.80
C CYS A 310 4.45 -10.39 -16.99
N VAL A 311 4.43 -9.05 -16.94
CA VAL A 311 3.88 -8.18 -17.97
C VAL A 311 4.92 -7.14 -18.37
N SER A 312 5.26 -7.08 -19.66
CA SER A 312 6.33 -6.20 -20.21
C SER A 312 5.83 -5.25 -21.30
N ASN A 313 4.52 -4.97 -21.35
CA ASN A 313 3.90 -4.12 -22.37
C ASN A 313 3.51 -2.74 -21.82
N TYR A 314 4.14 -2.28 -20.72
CA TYR A 314 3.93 -0.93 -20.23
C TYR A 314 4.44 0.08 -21.26
N GLU A 315 3.61 1.09 -21.54
CA GLU A 315 3.93 2.21 -22.43
C GLU A 315 4.51 3.35 -21.59
N ASN A 316 5.72 3.83 -21.92
CA ASN A 316 6.45 4.84 -21.13
C ASN A 316 6.48 4.47 -19.64
N SER A 317 6.94 3.25 -19.34
CA SER A 317 6.96 2.74 -17.97
C SER A 317 7.82 3.59 -17.05
N THR A 318 7.49 3.57 -15.77
CA THR A 318 8.34 4.05 -14.69
C THR A 318 8.42 2.95 -13.66
N THR A 319 9.63 2.53 -13.33
CA THR A 319 9.88 1.53 -12.28
C THR A 319 10.53 2.21 -11.10
N ILE A 320 10.00 1.92 -9.92
CA ILE A 320 10.59 2.31 -8.65
C ILE A 320 11.20 1.04 -8.07
N THR A 321 12.48 1.10 -7.70
CA THR A 321 13.28 -0.08 -7.33
C THR A 321 14.08 0.15 -6.06
N ASP A 322 14.20 -0.88 -5.24
CA ASP A 322 15.05 -0.90 -4.06
C ASP A 322 16.46 -1.42 -4.36
N GLU A 323 16.78 -1.76 -5.62
CA GLU A 323 18.09 -2.22 -6.05
C GLU A 323 18.51 -1.63 -7.40
N ILE A 324 19.70 -1.01 -7.45
CA ILE A 324 20.30 -0.51 -8.70
C ILE A 324 21.73 -1.01 -8.80
N THR A 325 22.11 -1.50 -9.98
CA THR A 325 23.52 -1.76 -10.30
C THR A 325 24.08 -0.59 -11.10
N ILE A 326 25.21 -0.03 -10.65
CA ILE A 326 25.80 1.18 -11.24
C ILE A 326 27.32 1.05 -11.36
N GLU A 327 27.87 1.67 -12.41
CA GLU A 327 29.32 1.80 -12.56
C GLU A 327 29.89 2.75 -11.49
N CYS A 328 31.10 2.46 -11.03
CA CYS A 328 31.76 3.28 -10.02
C CYS A 328 31.99 4.73 -10.48
N SER A 329 32.09 4.97 -11.79
CA SER A 329 32.19 6.32 -12.37
C SER A 329 30.86 7.08 -12.41
N ASP A 330 29.73 6.37 -12.36
CA ASP A 330 28.38 6.91 -12.51
C ASP A 330 27.69 7.07 -11.15
N LEU A 331 28.35 6.64 -10.06
CA LEU A 331 27.84 6.79 -8.71
C LEU A 331 27.68 8.28 -8.34
N GLU A 332 26.45 8.69 -8.10
CA GLU A 332 26.11 10.01 -7.59
C GLU A 332 25.85 10.01 -6.07
N ASP A 333 25.95 11.19 -5.45
CA ASP A 333 25.58 11.40 -4.06
C ASP A 333 24.08 11.07 -3.83
N ALA A 334 23.71 10.77 -2.59
CA ALA A 334 22.32 10.47 -2.26
C ALA A 334 21.41 11.70 -2.46
N GLU A 335 20.24 11.49 -3.05
CA GLU A 335 19.23 12.53 -3.16
C GLU A 335 18.67 12.92 -1.79
N THR A 336 18.34 14.21 -1.64
CA THR A 336 17.61 14.71 -0.46
C THR A 336 16.12 14.50 -0.69
N LEU A 337 15.55 13.51 -0.02
CA LEU A 337 14.12 13.22 -0.10
C LEU A 337 13.31 14.14 0.83
N THR A 338 12.02 14.26 0.52
CA THR A 338 11.05 14.98 1.36
C THR A 338 9.93 14.02 1.76
N SER A 339 9.12 14.40 2.73
CA SER A 339 7.95 13.63 3.13
C SER A 339 6.73 14.53 3.24
N THR A 340 5.57 13.92 3.06
CA THR A 340 4.27 14.55 3.30
C THR A 340 3.46 13.62 4.17
N ASP A 341 2.77 14.20 5.13
CA ASP A 341 1.80 13.51 5.97
C ASP A 341 0.49 14.30 5.94
N ASP A 342 -0.62 13.57 5.97
CA ASP A 342 -1.96 14.14 5.91
C ASP A 342 -2.34 14.80 7.25
N CYS A 343 -1.82 14.29 8.37
CA CYS A 343 -2.20 14.74 9.69
C CYS A 343 -1.28 15.83 10.26
N SER A 344 -0.01 15.83 9.89
CA SER A 344 1.00 16.61 10.60
C SER A 344 2.19 16.95 9.71
N ASN A 345 3.18 17.65 10.28
CA ASN A 345 4.46 17.81 9.59
C ASN A 345 5.26 16.51 9.72
N SER A 346 6.09 16.22 8.72
CA SER A 346 7.01 15.09 8.75
C SER A 346 8.43 15.52 8.40
N SER A 347 9.38 14.67 8.78
CA SER A 347 10.81 14.87 8.50
C SER A 347 11.43 13.56 8.02
N VAL A 348 12.48 13.66 7.20
CA VAL A 348 13.21 12.51 6.66
C VAL A 348 14.62 12.47 7.24
N GLU A 349 14.98 11.36 7.88
CA GLU A 349 16.36 11.03 8.24
C GLU A 349 16.98 10.12 7.19
N PHE A 350 18.25 10.38 6.86
CA PHE A 350 19.02 9.60 5.87
C PHE A 350 20.22 8.93 6.53
N THR A 351 20.41 7.65 6.24
CA THR A 351 21.62 6.90 6.60
C THR A 351 22.18 6.15 5.40
N GLU A 352 23.50 5.98 5.37
CA GLU A 352 24.20 5.19 4.37
C GLU A 352 25.18 4.23 5.04
N THR A 353 25.19 3.00 4.59
CA THR A 353 26.16 1.99 5.01
C THR A 353 26.80 1.35 3.78
N ARG A 354 28.09 1.01 3.90
CA ARG A 354 28.87 0.37 2.83
C ARG A 354 29.24 -1.05 3.22
N ILE A 355 29.04 -1.98 2.30
CA ILE A 355 29.46 -3.37 2.41
C ILE A 355 30.48 -3.62 1.30
N ASP A 356 31.76 -3.78 1.69
CA ASP A 356 32.84 -4.02 0.73
C ASP A 356 32.73 -5.41 0.08
N GLY A 357 33.00 -5.45 -1.23
CA GLY A 357 33.06 -6.66 -2.02
C GLY A 357 34.50 -7.15 -2.22
N SER A 358 34.76 -7.74 -3.38
CA SER A 358 36.03 -8.43 -3.66
C SER A 358 37.17 -7.50 -4.10
N CYS A 359 36.88 -6.26 -4.46
CA CYS A 359 37.85 -5.23 -4.81
C CYS A 359 37.35 -3.83 -4.41
N ASP A 360 38.24 -2.83 -4.41
CA ASP A 360 37.97 -1.49 -3.88
C ASP A 360 36.77 -0.76 -4.52
N TYR A 361 36.49 -1.07 -5.79
CA TYR A 361 35.39 -0.50 -6.59
C TYR A 361 34.24 -1.50 -6.84
N GLN A 362 34.19 -2.57 -6.05
CA GLN A 362 33.06 -3.48 -5.99
C GLN A 362 32.51 -3.50 -4.57
N TYR A 363 31.37 -2.88 -4.34
CA TYR A 363 30.74 -2.79 -3.02
C TYR A 363 29.25 -2.49 -3.15
N THR A 364 28.48 -2.76 -2.09
CA THR A 364 27.08 -2.36 -2.01
C THR A 364 26.95 -1.17 -1.06
N LEU A 365 26.31 -0.09 -1.49
CA LEU A 365 25.82 0.97 -0.60
C LEU A 365 24.35 0.72 -0.27
N LYS A 366 24.03 0.58 1.01
CA LYS A 366 22.66 0.57 1.50
C LYS A 366 22.32 1.99 1.96
N ARG A 367 21.50 2.69 1.19
CA ARG A 367 20.92 4.00 1.50
C ARG A 367 19.53 3.79 2.11
N GLU A 368 19.26 4.39 3.26
CA GLU A 368 18.00 4.24 3.97
C GLU A 368 17.45 5.62 4.35
N TRP A 369 16.20 5.87 3.96
CA TRP A 369 15.44 7.06 4.35
C TRP A 369 14.30 6.64 5.27
N THR A 370 14.24 7.25 6.45
CA THR A 370 13.16 7.07 7.41
C THR A 370 12.41 8.38 7.53
N ALA A 371 11.15 8.40 7.10
CA ALA A 371 10.25 9.50 7.36
C ALA A 371 9.50 9.29 8.66
N THR A 372 9.42 10.32 9.50
CA THR A 372 8.69 10.28 10.78
C THR A 372 7.79 11.51 10.89
N ASP A 373 6.55 11.30 11.31
CA ASP A 373 5.58 12.36 11.60
C ASP A 373 5.64 12.86 13.06
N GLU A 374 4.77 13.82 13.43
CA GLU A 374 4.69 14.32 14.81
C GLU A 374 4.04 13.32 15.79
N CYS A 375 3.33 12.32 15.29
CA CYS A 375 2.67 11.25 16.05
C CYS A 375 3.60 10.05 16.32
N GLY A 376 4.77 10.02 15.69
CA GLY A 376 5.76 8.96 15.79
C GLY A 376 5.53 7.80 14.83
N ASN A 377 4.65 7.93 13.84
CA ASN A 377 4.53 6.94 12.78
C ASN A 377 5.70 7.07 11.81
N GLU A 378 6.21 5.94 11.34
CA GLU A 378 7.39 5.86 10.48
C GLU A 378 7.07 5.21 9.14
N THR A 379 7.75 5.68 8.09
CA THR A 379 7.83 5.01 6.79
C THR A 379 9.28 4.89 6.38
N LYS A 380 9.69 3.71 5.91
CA LYS A 380 11.08 3.42 5.55
C LYS A 380 11.21 3.04 4.09
N ARG A 381 12.23 3.59 3.44
CA ARG A 381 12.63 3.23 2.08
C ARG A 381 14.12 2.95 2.03
N ILE A 382 14.47 1.80 1.44
CA ILE A 382 15.85 1.34 1.31
C ILE A 382 16.18 1.27 -0.18
N LEU A 383 17.38 1.73 -0.54
CA LEU A 383 17.98 1.55 -1.86
C LEU A 383 19.35 0.87 -1.69
N ASN A 384 19.49 -0.30 -2.30
CA ASN A 384 20.74 -1.04 -2.41
C ASN A 384 21.41 -0.69 -3.75
N LEU A 385 22.53 0.01 -3.69
CA LEU A 385 23.35 0.33 -4.86
C LEU A 385 24.49 -0.66 -4.98
N ASN A 386 24.42 -1.56 -5.94
CA ASN A 386 25.50 -2.48 -6.30
C ASN A 386 26.50 -1.74 -7.21
N VAL A 387 27.59 -1.24 -6.63
CA VAL A 387 28.64 -0.54 -7.35
C VAL A 387 29.63 -1.55 -7.92
N ILE A 388 29.86 -1.47 -9.23
CA ILE A 388 30.79 -2.34 -9.96
C ILE A 388 31.72 -1.49 -10.85
N ASP A 389 32.88 -2.05 -11.19
CA ASP A 389 33.75 -1.51 -12.25
C ASP A 389 33.78 -2.52 -13.41
N THR A 390 33.13 -2.16 -14.51
CA THR A 390 33.19 -2.94 -15.76
C THR A 390 34.05 -2.26 -16.83
N THR A 391 34.61 -1.08 -16.53
CA THR A 391 35.42 -0.32 -17.48
C THR A 391 36.84 -0.85 -17.50
N ALA A 392 37.16 -1.66 -18.51
CA ALA A 392 38.52 -2.16 -18.70
C ALA A 392 39.53 -1.00 -18.85
N PRO A 393 40.74 -1.11 -18.26
CA PRO A 393 41.77 -0.11 -18.47
C PRO A 393 42.15 -0.05 -19.95
N THR A 394 42.39 1.15 -20.45
CA THR A 394 42.95 1.33 -21.79
C THR A 394 44.46 1.46 -21.68
N PHE A 395 45.18 0.85 -22.62
CA PHE A 395 46.62 1.01 -22.77
C PHE A 395 46.92 1.42 -24.21
N THR A 396 47.73 2.46 -24.38
CA THR A 396 48.20 2.86 -25.72
C THR A 396 49.51 2.16 -26.00
N VAL A 397 49.54 1.33 -27.03
CA VAL A 397 50.78 0.66 -27.45
C VAL A 397 51.84 1.72 -27.76
N PRO A 398 53.00 1.70 -27.09
CA PRO A 398 54.09 2.64 -27.36
C PRO A 398 54.53 2.49 -28.81
N ALA A 399 54.88 3.61 -29.46
CA ALA A 399 55.52 3.55 -30.76
C ALA A 399 56.84 2.76 -30.67
N ASP A 400 57.18 2.01 -31.72
CA ASP A 400 58.47 1.34 -31.80
C ASP A 400 59.61 2.36 -31.59
N ILE A 401 60.50 2.07 -30.65
CA ILE A 401 61.72 2.84 -30.45
C ILE A 401 62.94 2.03 -30.90
N THR A 402 63.95 2.69 -31.45
CA THR A 402 65.26 2.11 -31.69
C THR A 402 66.18 2.50 -30.52
N VAL A 403 66.76 1.52 -29.84
CA VAL A 403 67.71 1.73 -28.74
C VAL A 403 69.12 1.33 -29.16
N GLU A 404 70.11 2.07 -28.70
CA GLU A 404 71.53 1.76 -28.91
C GLU A 404 71.98 0.60 -28.00
N CYS A 405 73.09 -0.06 -28.35
CA CYS A 405 73.55 -1.27 -27.66
C CYS A 405 73.91 -1.09 -26.17
N ASP A 406 73.99 0.15 -25.70
CA ASP A 406 74.32 0.54 -24.32
C ASP A 406 73.08 0.89 -23.47
N VAL A 407 71.87 0.76 -24.03
CA VAL A 407 70.62 0.99 -23.29
C VAL A 407 70.15 -0.29 -22.59
N ASP A 408 69.75 -0.16 -21.32
CA ASP A 408 69.09 -1.25 -20.58
C ASP A 408 67.67 -1.46 -21.08
N VAL A 409 67.44 -2.59 -21.77
CA VAL A 409 66.15 -2.99 -22.34
C VAL A 409 65.07 -3.28 -21.29
N ASN A 410 65.40 -3.31 -20.00
CA ASN A 410 64.43 -3.47 -18.90
C ASN A 410 64.04 -2.14 -18.25
N ASN A 411 64.57 -1.02 -18.72
CA ASN A 411 64.20 0.28 -18.19
C ASN A 411 62.75 0.62 -18.61
N LEU A 412 61.81 0.56 -17.67
CA LEU A 412 60.40 0.83 -17.95
C LEU A 412 60.13 2.29 -18.35
N SER A 413 61.08 3.21 -18.11
CA SER A 413 60.97 4.62 -18.53
C SER A 413 61.10 4.82 -20.04
N ILE A 414 61.47 3.80 -20.81
CA ILE A 414 61.61 3.84 -22.28
C ILE A 414 60.58 2.93 -22.98
N THR A 415 59.77 2.16 -22.26
CA THR A 415 58.76 1.25 -22.81
C THR A 415 57.34 1.84 -22.86
N GLY A 416 57.20 3.16 -22.69
CA GLY A 416 55.90 3.86 -22.66
C GLY A 416 55.18 3.79 -21.31
N ASP A 417 54.08 4.53 -21.18
CA ASP A 417 53.27 4.66 -19.95
C ASP A 417 52.50 3.35 -19.74
N VAL A 418 52.84 2.57 -18.71
CA VAL A 418 52.19 1.30 -18.33
C VAL A 418 51.34 1.47 -17.09
#